data_AF-A0A963WGA5-F1
#
_entry.id   AF-A0A963WGA5-F1
#
_cell.length_a   1.000
_cell.length_b   1.000
_cell.length_c   1.000
_cell.angle_alpha   90.00
_cell.angle_beta   90.00
_cell.angle_gamma   90.00
#
_symmetry.space_group_name_H-M   'P 1'
#
loop_
_entity.id
_entity.type
_entity.pdbx_description
1 polymer ?
#
loop_
_entity_poly.entity_id
_entity_poly.type
_entity_poly.pdbx_seq_one_letter_code
_entity_poly.pdbx_strand_id
1 'polypeptide(L)'
;MYEALDWWSARASLLCTIHNLVPHAAKEDDRRALNLYEQFYARMHHIGHFTETSLAAIKSRFPRIPVERHFVHGMNLFEDIRDVSPGRTEARRQLGLADETFAVLCFGETRETAELRLLHQGLDAASERAGRPVTILASVRLSRSRRSIPKIWHRLKHRHWCTSRRAFYLDHYLTNEEVAVLFEAADCLVVPRLGHQLNSGLLPLGMTFGTPIVAPDSGTFRELLTNTRNSLYQAGSANALCKALTTQSEKSTDEVRAANQAIAADWGWETVVREIILQAGAHCVDAD
;
A
#
# COMPACT_ATOMS: atom_id res chain seq x y z
N MET A 1 -3.57 -24.68 20.81
CA MET A 1 -2.97 -24.00 19.64
C MET A 1 -1.51 -24.38 19.48
N TYR A 2 -0.65 -24.19 20.48
CA TYR A 2 0.77 -24.56 20.37
C TYR A 2 0.98 -26.06 20.08
N GLU A 3 0.28 -26.95 20.79
CA GLU A 3 0.33 -28.40 20.53
C GLU A 3 -0.03 -28.78 19.09
N ALA A 4 -1.00 -28.08 18.48
CA ALA A 4 -1.37 -28.34 17.09
C ALA A 4 -0.27 -27.89 16.13
N LEU A 5 0.35 -26.73 16.37
CA LEU A 5 1.46 -26.25 15.55
C LEU A 5 2.72 -27.11 15.73
N ASP A 6 3.01 -27.57 16.95
CA ASP A 6 4.09 -28.51 17.25
C ASP A 6 3.85 -29.86 16.55
N TRP A 7 2.60 -30.33 16.52
CA TRP A 7 2.23 -31.56 15.82
C TRP A 7 2.45 -31.45 14.32
N TRP A 8 2.06 -30.31 13.72
CA TRP A 8 2.22 -30.04 12.29
C TRP A 8 3.66 -29.76 11.89
N SER A 9 4.42 -28.98 12.67
CA SER A 9 5.82 -28.69 12.35
C SER A 9 6.68 -29.95 12.36
N ALA A 10 6.32 -30.96 13.15
CA ALA A 10 6.99 -32.26 13.13
C ALA A 10 6.61 -33.16 11.93
N ARG A 11 5.62 -32.78 11.11
CA ARG A 11 5.03 -33.65 10.08
C ARG A 11 4.92 -33.03 8.69
N ALA A 12 5.09 -31.72 8.59
CA ALA A 12 4.98 -30.99 7.34
C ALA A 12 5.91 -29.78 7.35
N SER A 13 6.39 -29.38 6.16
CA SER A 13 6.99 -28.07 6.00
C SER A 13 5.91 -26.99 6.18
N LEU A 14 6.24 -25.97 6.97
CA LEU A 14 5.31 -24.90 7.35
C LEU A 14 5.88 -23.58 6.83
N LEU A 15 5.07 -22.91 6.01
CA LEU A 15 5.42 -21.64 5.41
C LEU A 15 4.37 -20.59 5.78
N CYS A 16 4.82 -19.39 6.11
CA CYS A 16 3.94 -18.24 6.30
C CYS A 16 4.51 -16.99 5.64
N THR A 17 3.65 -16.03 5.30
CA THR A 17 4.06 -14.69 4.86
C THR A 17 3.70 -13.65 5.92
N ILE A 18 4.64 -12.76 6.24
CA ILE A 18 4.42 -11.70 7.22
C ILE A 18 3.87 -10.45 6.56
N HIS A 19 2.65 -10.08 6.96
CA HIS A 19 2.01 -8.84 6.54
C HIS A 19 2.17 -7.70 7.53
N ASN A 20 2.24 -8.00 8.83
CA ASN A 20 2.25 -7.01 9.89
C ASN A 20 3.13 -7.49 11.06
N LEU A 21 3.74 -6.54 11.77
CA LEU A 21 4.51 -6.84 12.97
C LEU A 21 3.63 -7.33 14.12
N VAL A 22 2.48 -6.67 14.28
CA VAL A 22 1.40 -6.98 15.21
C VAL A 22 0.07 -6.69 14.51
N PRO A 23 -1.07 -7.26 14.95
CA PRO A 23 -2.38 -6.91 14.39
C PRO A 23 -2.63 -5.40 14.43
N HIS A 24 -3.29 -4.83 13.41
CA HIS A 24 -3.58 -3.39 13.36
C HIS A 24 -4.35 -2.84 14.57
N ALA A 25 -5.11 -3.68 15.27
CA ALA A 25 -5.87 -3.30 16.45
C ALA A 25 -5.08 -3.43 17.77
N ALA A 26 -3.89 -4.07 17.72
CA ALA A 26 -3.03 -4.23 18.87
C ALA A 26 -2.09 -3.02 19.02
N LYS A 27 -1.65 -2.75 20.25
CA LYS A 27 -0.53 -1.85 20.46
C LYS A 27 0.77 -2.55 20.07
N GLU A 28 1.77 -1.79 19.63
CA GLU A 28 3.08 -2.34 19.23
C GLU A 28 3.79 -3.10 20.37
N ASP A 29 3.49 -2.74 21.62
CA ASP A 29 4.03 -3.33 22.84
C ASP A 29 3.11 -4.36 23.50
N ASP A 30 2.03 -4.81 22.83
CA ASP A 30 1.12 -5.82 23.38
C ASP A 30 1.83 -7.17 23.56
N ARG A 31 2.32 -7.41 24.78
CA ARG A 31 3.10 -8.60 25.15
C ARG A 31 2.39 -9.91 24.84
N ARG A 32 1.06 -9.95 24.87
CA ARG A 32 0.30 -11.18 24.56
C ARG A 32 0.31 -11.45 23.08
N ALA A 33 0.05 -10.44 22.26
CA ALA A 33 0.12 -10.54 20.80
C ALA A 33 1.54 -10.91 20.34
N LEU A 34 2.55 -10.29 20.95
CA LEU A 34 3.95 -10.54 20.63
C LEU A 34 4.40 -11.95 20.99
N ASN A 35 4.06 -12.42 22.20
CA ASN A 35 4.37 -13.78 22.61
C ASN A 35 3.66 -14.80 21.70
N LEU A 36 2.40 -14.53 21.33
CA LEU A 36 1.66 -15.37 20.38
C LEU A 36 2.39 -15.46 19.03
N TYR A 37 2.81 -14.31 18.49
CA TYR A 37 3.50 -14.23 17.20
C TYR A 37 4.88 -14.89 17.24
N GLU A 38 5.67 -14.65 18.28
CA GLU A 38 6.97 -15.29 18.47
C GLU A 38 6.81 -16.82 18.50
N GLN A 39 5.84 -17.34 19.25
CA GLN A 39 5.58 -18.77 19.34
C GLN A 39 5.07 -19.36 18.01
N PHE A 40 4.30 -18.59 17.23
CA PHE A 40 3.87 -19.00 15.91
C PHE A 40 5.07 -19.09 14.94
N TYR A 41 5.87 -18.02 14.84
CA TYR A 41 7.02 -17.95 13.95
C TYR A 41 8.12 -18.96 14.31
N ALA A 42 8.30 -19.27 15.60
CA ALA A 42 9.28 -20.27 16.06
C ALA A 42 9.04 -21.68 15.49
N ARG A 43 7.83 -21.96 15.00
CA ARG A 43 7.41 -23.25 14.44
C ARG A 43 7.31 -23.25 12.92
N MET A 44 7.50 -22.10 12.27
CA MET A 44 7.57 -22.02 10.82
C MET A 44 8.94 -22.47 10.34
N HIS A 45 8.97 -23.19 9.23
CA HIS A 45 10.20 -23.58 8.53
C HIS A 45 10.64 -22.49 7.56
N HIS A 46 9.67 -21.82 6.91
CA HIS A 46 9.92 -20.72 5.98
C HIS A 46 9.03 -19.51 6.29
N ILE A 47 9.61 -18.33 6.31
CA ILE A 47 8.97 -17.07 6.69
C ILE A 47 9.22 -16.06 5.57
N GLY A 48 8.20 -15.85 4.75
CA GLY A 48 8.22 -14.96 3.60
C GLY A 48 7.96 -13.51 3.99
N HIS A 49 8.68 -12.60 3.32
CA HIS A 49 8.53 -11.17 3.44
C HIS A 49 8.35 -10.52 2.07
N PHE A 50 7.57 -9.44 2.02
CA PHE A 50 7.42 -8.64 0.81
C PHE A 50 8.67 -7.83 0.48
N THR A 51 9.39 -7.36 1.51
CA THR A 51 10.54 -6.47 1.35
C THR A 51 11.56 -6.67 2.47
N GLU A 52 12.79 -6.18 2.28
CA GLU A 52 13.86 -6.21 3.28
C GLU A 52 13.52 -5.42 4.54
N THR A 53 12.74 -4.34 4.42
CA THR A 53 12.18 -3.60 5.56
C THR A 53 11.36 -4.51 6.46
N SER A 54 10.50 -5.35 5.89
CA SER A 54 9.68 -6.31 6.66
C SER A 54 10.57 -7.33 7.37
N LEU A 55 11.59 -7.84 6.67
CA LEU A 55 12.56 -8.76 7.24
C LEU A 55 13.32 -8.13 8.42
N ALA A 56 13.89 -6.93 8.23
CA ALA A 56 14.64 -6.22 9.25
C ALA A 56 13.78 -5.92 10.49
N ALA A 57 12.53 -5.49 10.29
CA ALA A 57 11.60 -5.23 11.39
C ALA A 57 11.32 -6.50 12.20
N ILE A 58 11.12 -7.64 11.54
CA ILE A 58 10.85 -8.92 12.20
C ILE A 58 12.08 -9.47 12.92
N LYS A 59 13.27 -9.41 12.30
CA LYS A 59 14.53 -9.82 12.95
C LYS A 59 14.81 -9.02 14.22
N SER A 60 14.60 -7.70 14.15
CA SER A 60 14.74 -6.82 15.31
C SER A 60 13.74 -7.17 16.41
N ARG A 61 12.49 -7.48 16.03
CA ARG A 61 11.40 -7.69 16.97
C ARG A 61 11.40 -9.06 17.63
N PHE A 62 11.80 -10.09 16.89
CA PHE A 62 11.77 -11.49 17.27
C PHE A 62 13.16 -12.14 17.04
N PRO A 63 14.21 -11.69 17.76
CA PRO A 63 15.59 -12.10 17.52
C PRO A 63 15.87 -13.59 17.80
N ARG A 64 14.92 -14.30 18.44
CA ARG A 64 15.00 -15.74 18.68
C ARG A 64 14.62 -16.58 17.45
N ILE A 65 14.00 -15.97 16.44
CA ILE A 65 13.63 -16.66 15.21
C ILE A 65 14.87 -16.70 14.31
N PRO A 66 15.34 -17.89 13.90
CA PRO A 66 16.58 -18.01 13.14
C PRO A 66 16.46 -17.35 11.76
N VAL A 67 17.49 -16.59 11.37
CA VAL A 67 17.50 -15.77 10.14
C VAL A 67 17.38 -16.59 8.87
N GLU A 68 17.93 -17.82 8.87
CA GLU A 68 17.92 -18.76 7.76
C GLU A 68 16.52 -19.23 7.37
N ARG A 69 15.53 -19.04 8.25
CA ARG A 69 14.13 -19.35 7.95
C ARG A 69 13.44 -18.25 7.15
N HIS A 70 14.05 -17.09 7.04
CA HIS A 70 13.44 -15.92 6.41
C HIS A 70 13.90 -15.74 4.97
N PHE A 71 12.99 -15.30 4.10
CA PHE A 71 13.28 -14.95 2.73
C PHE A 71 12.39 -13.81 2.24
N VAL A 72 12.84 -13.07 1.23
CA VAL A 72 12.07 -12.00 0.59
C VAL A 72 11.56 -12.51 -0.75
N HIS A 73 10.23 -12.63 -0.90
CA HIS A 73 9.60 -13.10 -2.14
C HIS A 73 9.18 -11.95 -3.07
N GLY A 74 9.28 -10.69 -2.63
CA GLY A 74 8.89 -9.52 -3.41
C GLY A 74 7.40 -9.23 -3.40
N MET A 75 6.99 -8.30 -4.27
CA MET A 75 5.61 -7.79 -4.35
C MET A 75 4.78 -8.55 -5.39
N ASN A 76 3.52 -8.84 -5.07
CA ASN A 76 2.55 -9.31 -6.05
C ASN A 76 1.89 -8.13 -6.78
N LEU A 77 1.44 -8.33 -8.02
CA LEU A 77 0.69 -7.33 -8.79
C LEU A 77 -0.81 -7.66 -8.84
N PHE A 78 -1.60 -6.71 -9.35
CA PHE A 78 -3.05 -6.82 -9.55
C PHE A 78 -3.40 -6.95 -11.04
N GLU A 79 -2.84 -7.97 -11.69
CA GLU A 79 -3.01 -8.24 -13.12
C GLU A 79 -4.49 -8.37 -13.53
N ASP A 80 -5.29 -9.03 -12.70
CA ASP A 80 -6.73 -9.21 -12.89
C ASP A 80 -7.49 -7.88 -12.99
N ILE A 81 -7.05 -6.85 -12.26
CA ILE A 81 -7.64 -5.51 -12.32
C ILE A 81 -7.15 -4.77 -13.59
N ARG A 82 -5.90 -4.99 -14.00
CA ARG A 82 -5.34 -4.41 -15.22
C ARG A 82 -5.97 -4.98 -16.48
N ASP A 83 -6.37 -6.24 -16.48
CA ASP A 83 -7.01 -6.91 -17.63
C ASP A 83 -8.34 -6.27 -18.03
N VAL A 84 -9.04 -5.62 -17.07
CA VAL A 84 -10.27 -4.86 -17.32
C VAL A 84 -10.03 -3.36 -17.52
N SER A 85 -8.78 -2.95 -17.74
CA SER A 85 -8.42 -1.55 -17.96
C SER A 85 -9.02 -1.01 -19.26
N PRO A 86 -9.74 0.12 -19.22
CA PRO A 86 -10.19 0.80 -20.43
C PRO A 86 -9.09 1.67 -21.07
N GLY A 87 -7.94 1.82 -20.40
CA GLY A 87 -6.91 2.79 -20.74
C GLY A 87 -7.27 4.22 -20.34
N ARG A 88 -6.25 5.06 -20.24
CA ARG A 88 -6.33 6.45 -19.74
C ARG A 88 -7.39 7.33 -20.43
N THR A 89 -7.41 7.38 -21.76
CA THR A 89 -8.31 8.29 -22.51
C THR A 89 -9.77 7.96 -22.22
N GLU A 90 -10.13 6.68 -22.27
CA GLU A 90 -11.48 6.24 -21.99
C GLU A 90 -11.84 6.41 -20.51
N ALA A 91 -10.92 6.10 -19.60
CA ALA A 91 -11.12 6.32 -18.16
C ALA A 91 -11.39 7.80 -17.83
N ARG A 92 -10.62 8.73 -18.43
CA ARG A 92 -10.85 10.18 -18.27
C ARG A 92 -12.17 10.61 -18.89
N ARG A 93 -12.56 10.06 -20.04
CA ARG A 93 -13.87 10.31 -20.66
C ARG A 93 -15.03 9.87 -19.76
N GLN A 94 -14.94 8.69 -19.15
CA GLN A 94 -15.96 8.18 -18.22
C GLN A 94 -16.12 9.07 -16.98
N LEU A 95 -15.01 9.64 -16.49
CA LEU A 95 -15.02 10.57 -15.36
C LEU A 95 -15.28 12.04 -15.77
N GLY A 96 -15.37 12.35 -17.07
CA GLY A 96 -15.52 13.73 -17.56
C GLY A 96 -14.31 14.62 -17.23
N LEU A 97 -13.10 14.05 -17.17
CA LEU A 97 -11.86 14.78 -16.90
C LEU A 97 -11.26 15.31 -18.20
N ALA A 98 -10.96 16.61 -18.25
CA ALA A 98 -10.22 17.20 -19.37
C ALA A 98 -8.73 16.81 -19.29
N ASP A 99 -8.04 16.73 -20.42
CA ASP A 99 -6.67 16.17 -20.49
C ASP A 99 -5.63 17.01 -19.74
N GLU A 100 -5.86 18.32 -19.60
CA GLU A 100 -4.97 19.26 -18.92
C GLU A 100 -5.10 19.26 -17.39
N THR A 101 -6.12 18.61 -16.82
CA THR A 101 -6.31 18.58 -15.36
C THR A 101 -5.32 17.62 -14.71
N PHE A 102 -4.78 17.99 -13.56
CA PHE A 102 -3.94 17.07 -12.78
C PHE A 102 -4.82 16.31 -11.79
N ALA A 103 -5.06 15.02 -12.06
CA ALA A 103 -5.95 14.19 -11.26
C ALA A 103 -5.18 13.46 -10.14
N VAL A 104 -5.52 13.76 -8.88
CA VAL A 104 -4.92 13.13 -7.70
C VAL A 104 -5.86 12.09 -7.12
N LEU A 105 -5.44 10.84 -7.13
CA LEU A 105 -6.17 9.70 -6.58
C LEU A 105 -5.88 9.51 -5.10
N CYS A 106 -6.95 9.51 -4.31
CA CYS A 106 -6.97 9.19 -2.89
C CYS A 106 -7.76 7.90 -2.72
N PHE A 107 -7.08 6.76 -2.62
CA PHE A 107 -7.70 5.45 -2.67
C PHE A 107 -7.40 4.61 -1.43
N GLY A 108 -8.40 3.84 -0.98
CA GLY A 108 -8.27 2.85 0.08
C GLY A 108 -8.77 3.32 1.45
N GLU A 109 -8.47 2.53 2.46
CA GLU A 109 -8.94 2.77 3.83
C GLU A 109 -8.01 3.73 4.59
N THR A 110 -8.57 4.78 5.17
CA THR A 110 -7.94 5.55 6.24
C THR A 110 -8.20 4.87 7.58
N ARG A 111 -7.11 4.50 8.24
CA ARG A 111 -7.07 3.80 9.53
C ARG A 111 -7.22 4.79 10.66
N GLU A 112 -6.68 5.99 10.49
CA GLU A 112 -6.67 7.04 11.50
C GLU A 112 -7.26 8.36 10.99
N THR A 113 -7.86 9.12 11.89
CA THR A 113 -8.39 10.46 11.56
C THR A 113 -7.28 11.47 11.26
N ALA A 114 -6.05 11.19 11.74
CA ALA A 114 -4.88 11.98 11.43
C ALA A 114 -4.40 11.77 9.98
N GLU A 115 -4.52 10.56 9.41
CA GLU A 115 -4.24 10.30 7.98
C GLU A 115 -5.18 11.13 7.09
N LEU A 116 -6.47 11.15 7.42
CA LEU A 116 -7.46 11.94 6.69
C LEU A 116 -7.20 13.44 6.79
N ARG A 117 -6.82 13.94 7.98
CA ARG A 117 -6.44 15.35 8.17
C ARG A 117 -5.20 15.73 7.37
N LEU A 118 -4.18 14.87 7.39
CA LEU A 118 -2.96 15.05 6.60
C LEU A 118 -3.29 15.15 5.10
N LEU A 119 -4.15 14.25 4.61
CA LEU A 119 -4.60 14.24 3.23
C LEU A 119 -5.30 15.55 2.84
N HIS A 120 -6.29 15.99 3.63
CA HIS A 120 -7.04 17.23 3.35
C HIS A 120 -6.11 18.45 3.33
N GLN A 121 -5.26 18.59 4.36
CA GLN A 121 -4.36 19.74 4.47
C GLN A 121 -3.31 19.76 3.35
N GLY A 122 -2.73 18.60 3.01
CA GLY A 122 -1.73 18.50 1.96
C GLY A 122 -2.30 18.80 0.58
N LEU A 123 -3.51 18.30 0.27
CA LEU A 123 -4.18 18.55 -1.00
C LEU A 123 -4.69 19.98 -1.14
N ASP A 124 -5.27 20.55 -0.08
CA ASP A 124 -5.71 21.95 -0.09
C ASP A 124 -4.50 22.87 -0.36
N ALA A 125 -3.40 22.68 0.35
CA ALA A 125 -2.18 23.46 0.15
C ALA A 125 -1.55 23.23 -1.24
N ALA A 126 -1.60 22.01 -1.77
CA ALA A 126 -1.11 21.72 -3.12
C ALA A 126 -1.98 22.37 -4.20
N SER A 127 -3.30 22.34 -4.04
CA SER A 127 -4.26 22.98 -4.96
C SER A 127 -4.13 24.49 -4.96
N GLU A 128 -3.87 25.11 -3.80
CA GLU A 128 -3.64 26.57 -3.69
C GLU A 128 -2.33 27.01 -4.34
N ARG A 129 -1.31 26.15 -4.33
CA ARG A 129 -0.02 26.43 -4.98
C ARG A 129 0.01 26.06 -6.45
N ALA A 130 -0.92 25.23 -6.92
CA ALA A 130 -0.94 24.77 -8.29
C ALA A 130 -1.30 25.93 -9.23
N GLY A 131 -0.47 26.15 -10.24
CA GLY A 131 -0.81 27.05 -11.36
C GLY A 131 -1.77 26.43 -12.38
N ARG A 132 -2.33 25.25 -12.10
CA ARG A 132 -3.22 24.49 -13.00
C ARG A 132 -4.38 23.85 -12.22
N PRO A 133 -5.50 23.47 -12.88
CA PRO A 133 -6.59 22.77 -12.23
C PRO A 133 -6.16 21.42 -11.64
N VAL A 134 -6.44 21.20 -10.35
CA VAL A 134 -6.26 19.91 -9.66
C VAL A 134 -7.62 19.29 -9.45
N THR A 135 -7.78 18.04 -9.85
CA THR A 135 -9.00 17.25 -9.60
C THR A 135 -8.70 16.16 -8.59
N ILE A 136 -9.55 16.02 -7.57
CA ILE A 136 -9.38 15.01 -6.53
C ILE A 136 -10.33 13.85 -6.82
N LEU A 137 -9.79 12.64 -6.93
CA LEU A 137 -10.54 11.39 -7.02
C LEU A 137 -10.50 10.72 -5.65
N ALA A 138 -11.55 10.93 -4.84
CA ALA A 138 -11.62 10.47 -3.46
C ALA A 138 -12.47 9.20 -3.34
N SER A 139 -11.79 8.06 -3.24
CA SER A 139 -12.34 6.77 -2.81
C SER A 139 -11.74 6.37 -1.47
N VAL A 140 -11.91 7.24 -0.47
CA VAL A 140 -11.36 7.06 0.87
C VAL A 140 -12.42 6.54 1.82
N ARG A 141 -12.18 5.37 2.38
CA ARG A 141 -13.07 4.76 3.38
C ARG A 141 -12.51 4.96 4.78
N LEU A 142 -13.35 5.37 5.71
CA LEU A 142 -12.98 5.44 7.13
C LEU A 142 -13.21 4.09 7.80
N SER A 143 -12.20 3.55 8.50
CA SER A 143 -12.25 2.22 9.08
C SER A 143 -13.49 1.92 9.92
N ARG A 144 -14.16 0.79 9.64
CA ARG A 144 -15.48 0.40 10.19
C ARG A 144 -15.46 -0.11 11.64
N SER A 145 -14.34 -0.06 12.36
CA SER A 145 -14.28 -0.49 13.77
C SER A 145 -15.25 0.35 14.65
N ARG A 146 -16.35 -0.28 15.10
CA ARG A 146 -17.48 0.17 15.95
C ARG A 146 -18.06 1.58 15.68
N ARG A 147 -19.40 1.69 15.65
CA ARG A 147 -20.15 2.96 15.49
C ARG A 147 -19.92 3.90 16.69
N SER A 148 -18.79 4.59 16.71
CA SER A 148 -18.51 5.67 17.65
C SER A 148 -18.93 6.99 17.00
N ILE A 149 -19.66 7.84 17.74
CA ILE A 149 -20.15 9.17 17.30
C ILE A 149 -19.06 9.99 16.56
N PRO A 150 -17.81 10.08 17.06
CA PRO A 150 -16.68 10.67 16.34
C PRO A 150 -16.54 10.25 14.86
N LYS A 151 -16.75 8.97 14.53
CA LYS A 151 -16.54 8.47 13.15
C LYS A 151 -17.61 8.96 12.17
N ILE A 152 -18.84 9.19 12.63
CA ILE A 152 -19.90 9.77 11.79
C ILE A 152 -19.54 11.23 11.46
N TRP A 153 -19.10 11.99 12.46
CA TRP A 153 -18.61 13.35 12.26
C TRP A 153 -17.45 13.42 11.27
N HIS A 154 -16.48 12.51 11.37
CA HIS A 154 -15.37 12.47 10.42
C HIS A 154 -15.81 12.13 8.99
N ARG A 155 -16.79 11.22 8.81
CA ARG A 155 -17.39 10.94 7.50
C ARG A 155 -18.09 12.18 6.92
N LEU A 156 -18.91 12.87 7.74
CA LEU A 156 -19.59 14.09 7.31
C LEU A 156 -18.60 15.21 6.96
N LYS A 157 -17.55 15.40 7.76
CA LYS A 157 -16.46 16.34 7.47
C LYS A 157 -15.74 15.98 6.17
N HIS A 158 -15.45 14.70 5.94
CA HIS A 158 -14.82 14.26 4.70
C HIS A 158 -15.70 14.52 3.49
N ARG A 159 -16.98 14.14 3.56
CA ARG A 159 -17.95 14.40 2.49
C ARG A 159 -18.08 15.89 2.21
N HIS A 160 -18.19 16.72 3.24
CA HIS A 160 -18.23 18.17 3.10
C HIS A 160 -16.98 18.73 2.42
N TRP A 161 -15.79 18.26 2.82
CA TRP A 161 -14.53 18.62 2.18
C TRP A 161 -14.50 18.20 0.70
N CYS A 162 -14.95 16.99 0.36
CA CYS A 162 -15.05 16.57 -1.04
C CYS A 162 -15.99 17.50 -1.83
N THR A 163 -17.16 17.83 -1.28
CA THR A 163 -18.11 18.74 -1.91
C THR A 163 -17.53 20.15 -2.09
N SER A 164 -16.85 20.71 -1.08
CA SER A 164 -16.27 22.06 -1.16
C SER A 164 -15.15 22.16 -2.20
N ARG A 165 -14.44 21.05 -2.46
CA ARG A 165 -13.38 20.96 -3.48
C ARG A 165 -13.86 20.40 -4.82
N ARG A 166 -15.17 20.14 -4.99
CA ARG A 166 -15.74 19.48 -6.18
C ARG A 166 -15.00 18.18 -6.53
N ALA A 167 -14.54 17.46 -5.50
CA ALA A 167 -13.88 16.16 -5.65
C ALA A 167 -14.89 15.08 -6.06
N PHE A 168 -14.43 14.10 -6.84
CA PHE A 168 -15.18 12.88 -7.08
C PHE A 168 -15.21 12.09 -5.79
N TYR A 169 -16.40 11.91 -5.20
CA TYR A 169 -16.55 11.21 -3.92
C TYR A 169 -17.25 9.88 -4.12
N LEU A 170 -16.50 8.80 -3.93
CA LEU A 170 -16.96 7.42 -4.04
C LEU A 170 -16.99 6.78 -2.64
N ASP A 171 -18.18 6.51 -2.13
CA ASP A 171 -18.42 5.96 -0.78
C ASP A 171 -19.01 4.54 -0.81
N HIS A 172 -18.55 3.71 -1.74
CA HIS A 172 -18.93 2.31 -1.84
C HIS A 172 -17.71 1.39 -1.95
N TYR A 173 -17.95 0.09 -2.08
CA TYR A 173 -16.89 -0.85 -2.44
C TYR A 173 -16.79 -0.87 -3.96
N LEU A 174 -15.61 -0.57 -4.48
CA LEU A 174 -15.41 -0.42 -5.92
C LEU A 174 -15.22 -1.78 -6.59
N THR A 175 -15.77 -1.94 -7.79
CA THR A 175 -15.48 -3.08 -8.66
C THR A 175 -14.08 -2.98 -9.25
N ASN A 176 -13.56 -4.07 -9.82
CA ASN A 176 -12.26 -4.05 -10.48
C ASN A 176 -12.22 -3.04 -11.65
N GLU A 177 -13.32 -2.89 -12.39
CA GLU A 177 -13.46 -1.92 -13.48
C GLU A 177 -13.41 -0.49 -12.97
N GLU A 178 -14.11 -0.18 -11.87
CA GLU A 178 -14.06 1.14 -11.25
C GLU A 178 -12.66 1.47 -10.72
N VAL A 179 -11.96 0.49 -10.13
CA VAL A 179 -10.56 0.65 -9.71
C VAL A 179 -9.67 0.94 -10.92
N ALA A 180 -9.81 0.17 -12.00
CA ALA A 180 -9.02 0.37 -13.21
C ALA A 180 -9.24 1.77 -13.81
N VAL A 181 -10.48 2.22 -13.92
CA VAL A 181 -10.83 3.59 -14.37
C VAL A 181 -10.13 4.64 -13.51
N LEU A 182 -10.18 4.52 -12.17
CA LEU A 182 -9.54 5.50 -11.29
C LEU A 182 -8.02 5.56 -11.46
N PHE A 183 -7.35 4.42 -11.56
CA PHE A 183 -5.89 4.37 -11.67
C PHE A 183 -5.37 4.80 -13.04
N GLU A 184 -6.10 4.49 -14.12
CA GLU A 184 -5.82 4.96 -15.48
C GLU A 184 -6.01 6.48 -15.61
N ALA A 185 -7.11 7.00 -15.06
CA ALA A 185 -7.44 8.42 -15.14
C ALA A 185 -6.50 9.30 -14.31
N ALA A 186 -6.00 8.80 -13.18
CA ALA A 186 -5.16 9.55 -12.26
C ALA A 186 -3.81 9.96 -12.84
N ASP A 187 -3.27 11.08 -12.38
CA ASP A 187 -1.90 11.54 -12.64
C ASP A 187 -0.96 11.21 -11.48
N CYS A 188 -1.49 11.08 -10.26
CA CYS A 188 -0.77 10.46 -9.17
C CYS A 188 -1.70 9.83 -8.13
N LEU A 189 -1.18 8.83 -7.41
CA LEU A 189 -1.75 8.22 -6.22
C LEU A 189 -1.10 8.81 -4.98
N VAL A 190 -1.90 9.29 -4.02
CA VAL A 190 -1.40 9.74 -2.71
C VAL A 190 -1.64 8.67 -1.65
N VAL A 191 -0.59 8.35 -0.90
CA VAL A 191 -0.62 7.40 0.22
C VAL A 191 -0.41 8.14 1.54
N PRO A 192 -1.45 8.46 2.33
CA PRO A 192 -1.33 9.32 3.50
C PRO A 192 -0.97 8.56 4.80
N ARG A 193 -0.08 7.56 4.74
CA ARG A 193 0.26 6.73 5.91
C ARG A 193 1.15 7.48 6.90
N LEU A 194 0.89 7.30 8.20
CA LEU A 194 1.64 7.95 9.28
C LEU A 194 2.75 7.07 9.87
N GLY A 195 2.47 5.77 10.04
CA GLY A 195 3.39 4.84 10.69
C GLY A 195 4.35 4.13 9.73
N HIS A 196 5.31 3.42 10.29
CA HIS A 196 6.23 2.56 9.56
C HIS A 196 5.50 1.33 9.00
N GLN A 197 5.27 1.29 7.69
CA GLN A 197 4.53 0.19 7.04
C GLN A 197 5.48 -0.91 6.58
N LEU A 198 5.13 -2.18 6.87
CA LEU A 198 5.86 -3.35 6.38
C LEU A 198 5.43 -3.77 4.97
N ASN A 199 4.22 -3.40 4.57
CA ASN A 199 3.68 -3.57 3.23
C ASN A 199 2.59 -2.52 2.96
N SER A 200 2.13 -2.46 1.72
CA SER A 200 0.98 -1.66 1.33
C SER A 200 0.40 -2.23 0.05
N GLY A 201 -0.90 -2.52 0.01
CA GLY A 201 -1.58 -2.91 -1.23
C GLY A 201 -1.68 -1.77 -2.25
N LEU A 202 -1.58 -0.51 -1.82
CA LEU A 202 -1.64 0.66 -2.71
C LEU A 202 -0.42 0.77 -3.62
N LEU A 203 0.74 0.32 -3.14
CA LEU A 203 1.98 0.41 -3.88
C LEU A 203 2.01 -0.56 -5.08
N PRO A 204 1.80 -1.88 -4.95
CA PRO A 204 1.70 -2.78 -6.09
C PRO A 204 0.52 -2.45 -7.00
N LEU A 205 -0.59 -1.92 -6.47
CA LEU A 205 -1.71 -1.48 -7.30
C LEU A 205 -1.33 -0.26 -8.16
N GLY A 206 -0.69 0.76 -7.57
CA GLY A 206 -0.17 1.90 -8.33
C GLY A 206 0.84 1.46 -9.40
N MET A 207 1.76 0.57 -9.03
CA MET A 207 2.78 0.04 -9.94
C MET A 207 2.18 -0.82 -11.07
N THR A 208 1.10 -1.57 -10.80
CA THR A 208 0.37 -2.36 -11.81
C THR A 208 -0.10 -1.48 -12.98
N PHE A 209 -0.63 -0.28 -12.68
CA PHE A 209 -1.05 0.71 -13.68
C PHE A 209 0.07 1.68 -14.09
N GLY A 210 1.25 1.57 -13.49
CA GLY A 210 2.32 2.55 -13.60
C GLY A 210 2.01 3.90 -12.94
N THR A 211 0.85 4.09 -12.31
CA THR A 211 0.40 5.38 -11.76
C THR A 211 1.46 5.98 -10.83
N PRO A 212 1.91 7.23 -11.06
CA PRO A 212 2.89 7.88 -10.20
C PRO A 212 2.45 7.89 -8.73
N ILE A 213 3.37 7.65 -7.81
CA ILE A 213 3.07 7.48 -6.39
C ILE A 213 3.68 8.62 -5.57
N VAL A 214 2.89 9.20 -4.67
CA VAL A 214 3.34 10.12 -3.63
C VAL A 214 3.10 9.46 -2.27
N ALA A 215 4.18 9.08 -1.58
CA ALA A 215 4.12 8.25 -0.38
C ALA A 215 5.07 8.75 0.72
N PRO A 216 4.85 8.38 1.99
CA PRO A 216 5.73 8.78 3.07
C PRO A 216 7.11 8.15 2.92
N ASP A 217 8.16 8.88 3.27
CA ASP A 217 9.54 8.44 3.30
C ASP A 217 9.81 7.56 4.53
N SER A 218 9.15 6.40 4.58
CA SER A 218 9.29 5.44 5.67
C SER A 218 8.91 4.03 5.25
N GLY A 219 9.49 3.04 5.94
CA GLY A 219 9.17 1.63 5.74
C GLY A 219 9.33 1.15 4.30
N THR A 220 8.41 0.28 3.88
CA THR A 220 8.35 -0.28 2.52
C THR A 220 8.35 0.78 1.42
N PHE A 221 7.77 1.96 1.67
CA PHE A 221 7.71 3.04 0.67
C PHE A 221 9.10 3.62 0.40
N ARG A 222 9.89 3.86 1.46
CA ARG A 222 11.28 4.30 1.29
C ARG A 222 12.07 3.27 0.51
N GLU A 223 12.01 2.01 0.91
CA GLU A 223 12.76 0.93 0.26
C GLU A 223 12.44 0.85 -1.24
N LEU A 224 11.15 0.83 -1.59
CA LEU A 224 10.72 0.58 -2.97
C LEU A 224 10.73 1.82 -3.86
N LEU A 225 10.73 3.04 -3.29
CA LEU A 225 10.58 4.28 -4.09
C LEU A 225 11.79 5.21 -4.10
N THR A 226 12.79 5.06 -3.21
CA THR A 226 13.93 6.01 -3.08
C THR A 226 14.67 6.26 -4.40
N ASN A 227 14.88 5.22 -5.21
CA ASN A 227 15.62 5.31 -6.47
C ASN A 227 14.70 5.31 -7.70
N THR A 228 13.48 5.78 -7.53
CA THR A 228 12.47 5.81 -8.60
C THR A 228 12.10 7.24 -8.96
N ARG A 229 11.27 7.41 -9.98
CA ARG A 229 10.74 8.74 -10.35
C ARG A 229 9.55 9.18 -9.50
N ASN A 230 9.10 8.36 -8.55
CA ASN A 230 8.03 8.70 -7.60
C ASN A 230 8.50 9.75 -6.58
N SER A 231 7.56 10.35 -5.85
CA SER A 231 7.89 11.36 -4.83
C SER A 231 7.67 10.81 -3.42
N LEU A 232 8.68 10.98 -2.57
CA LEU A 232 8.58 10.68 -1.14
C LEU A 232 8.41 11.97 -0.33
N TYR A 233 7.71 11.89 0.81
CA TYR A 233 7.52 13.03 1.71
C TYR A 233 7.68 12.64 3.18
N GLN A 234 8.05 13.58 4.05
CA GLN A 234 8.13 13.30 5.49
C GLN A 234 6.76 12.95 6.07
N ALA A 235 6.60 11.74 6.61
CA ALA A 235 5.36 11.25 7.21
C ALA A 235 4.79 12.24 8.24
N GLY A 236 3.46 12.44 8.22
CA GLY A 236 2.76 13.35 9.13
C GLY A 236 2.87 14.84 8.79
N SER A 237 3.66 15.25 7.79
CA SER A 237 3.81 16.67 7.41
C SER A 237 2.97 17.03 6.18
N ALA A 238 1.90 17.81 6.39
CA ALA A 238 1.06 18.31 5.29
C ALA A 238 1.84 19.22 4.32
N ASN A 239 2.78 20.02 4.84
CA ASN A 239 3.65 20.86 4.02
C ASN A 239 4.61 20.02 3.15
N ALA A 240 5.13 18.92 3.69
CA ALA A 240 5.98 18.00 2.92
C ALA A 240 5.16 17.27 1.85
N LEU A 241 3.93 16.83 2.17
CA LEU A 241 3.02 16.22 1.21
C LEU A 241 2.67 17.20 0.08
N CYS A 242 2.33 18.45 0.42
CA CYS A 242 2.11 19.52 -0.55
C CYS A 242 3.30 19.69 -1.49
N LYS A 243 4.53 19.81 -0.94
CA LYS A 243 5.75 19.92 -1.75
C LYS A 243 5.93 18.72 -2.68
N ALA A 244 5.75 17.50 -2.18
CA ALA A 244 5.91 16.29 -2.97
C ALA A 244 4.87 16.17 -4.10
N LEU A 245 3.62 16.59 -3.84
CA LEU A 245 2.56 16.70 -4.85
C LEU A 245 2.89 17.72 -5.93
N THR A 246 3.37 18.91 -5.56
CA THR A 246 3.81 19.94 -6.51
C THR A 246 4.96 19.44 -7.37
N THR A 247 6.00 18.87 -6.75
CA THR A 247 7.13 18.29 -7.49
C THR A 247 6.70 17.14 -8.40
N GLN A 248 5.72 16.33 -7.99
CA GLN A 248 5.20 15.25 -8.83
C GLN A 248 4.42 15.78 -10.04
N SER A 249 3.68 16.89 -9.89
CA SER A 249 2.91 17.48 -11.00
C SER A 249 3.76 18.21 -12.05
N GLU A 250 5.00 18.53 -11.71
CA GLU A 250 6.00 19.10 -12.61
C GLU A 250 6.69 18.02 -13.49
N LYS A 251 6.61 16.75 -13.10
CA LYS A 251 7.16 15.62 -13.88
C LYS A 251 6.21 15.21 -15.01
N SER A 252 6.76 14.61 -16.07
CA SER A 252 5.96 13.92 -17.08
C SER A 252 5.30 12.67 -16.50
N THR A 253 3.96 12.66 -16.45
CA THR A 253 3.17 11.50 -15.98
C THR A 253 3.54 10.24 -16.76
N ASP A 254 3.68 10.34 -18.09
CA ASP A 254 3.95 9.21 -18.96
C ASP A 254 5.34 8.60 -18.74
N GLU A 255 6.36 9.45 -18.53
CA GLU A 255 7.71 8.96 -18.20
C GLU A 255 7.76 8.25 -16.86
N VAL A 256 7.03 8.77 -15.86
CA VAL A 256 6.95 8.12 -14.54
C VAL A 256 6.17 6.81 -14.65
N ARG A 257 5.10 6.77 -15.46
CA ARG A 257 4.34 5.55 -15.74
C ARG A 257 5.19 4.47 -16.38
N ALA A 258 5.92 4.81 -17.43
CA ALA A 258 6.82 3.88 -18.10
C ALA A 258 7.91 3.36 -17.13
N ALA A 259 8.49 4.23 -16.31
CA ALA A 259 9.48 3.83 -15.31
C ALA A 259 8.89 2.89 -14.24
N ASN A 260 7.68 3.18 -13.76
CA ASN A 260 6.99 2.32 -12.80
C ASN A 260 6.63 0.96 -13.38
N GLN A 261 6.19 0.91 -14.64
CA GLN A 261 5.92 -0.35 -15.34
C GLN A 261 7.19 -1.19 -15.54
N ALA A 262 8.32 -0.54 -15.86
CA ALA A 262 9.60 -1.23 -15.96
C ALA A 262 10.03 -1.85 -14.62
N ILE A 263 9.88 -1.13 -13.51
CA ILE A 263 10.15 -1.66 -12.16
C ILE A 263 9.17 -2.80 -11.83
N ALA A 264 7.89 -2.63 -12.17
CA ALA A 264 6.86 -3.63 -11.89
C ALA A 264 7.04 -4.93 -12.70
N ALA A 265 7.79 -4.92 -13.80
CA ALA A 265 8.05 -6.12 -14.60
C ALA A 265 8.81 -7.21 -13.81
N ASP A 266 9.58 -6.81 -12.79
CA ASP A 266 10.26 -7.74 -11.88
C ASP A 266 9.36 -8.23 -10.74
N TRP A 267 8.13 -7.71 -10.65
CA TRP A 267 7.12 -8.09 -9.65
C TRP A 267 6.07 -9.00 -10.28
N GLY A 268 5.29 -9.69 -9.45
CA GLY A 268 4.18 -10.50 -9.94
C GLY A 268 4.01 -11.82 -9.21
N TRP A 269 2.86 -12.46 -9.47
CA TRP A 269 2.50 -13.71 -8.82
C TRP A 269 3.45 -14.86 -9.18
N GLU A 270 3.90 -14.93 -10.43
CA GLU A 270 4.83 -15.98 -10.86
C GLU A 270 6.15 -15.92 -10.08
N THR A 271 6.77 -14.74 -9.99
CA THR A 271 7.99 -14.54 -9.20
C THR A 271 7.77 -14.88 -7.73
N VAL A 272 6.72 -14.35 -7.11
CA VAL A 272 6.40 -14.62 -5.70
C VAL A 272 6.19 -16.12 -5.43
N VAL A 273 5.39 -16.79 -6.28
CA VAL A 273 5.08 -18.22 -6.15
C VAL A 273 6.32 -19.07 -6.38
N ARG A 274 7.14 -18.74 -7.38
CA ARG A 274 8.41 -19.43 -7.64
C ARG A 274 9.34 -19.36 -6.44
N GLU A 275 9.53 -18.18 -5.85
CA GLU A 275 10.35 -18.03 -4.64
C GLU A 275 9.79 -18.86 -3.48
N ILE A 276 8.47 -18.82 -3.26
CA ILE A 276 7.82 -19.64 -2.22
C ILE A 276 8.05 -21.14 -2.45
N ILE A 277 7.91 -21.62 -3.69
CA ILE A 277 8.11 -23.04 -4.04
C ILE A 277 9.58 -23.43 -3.87
N LEU A 278 10.54 -22.60 -4.27
CA LEU A 278 11.96 -22.88 -4.10
C LEU A 278 12.32 -23.09 -2.62
N GLN A 279 11.78 -22.26 -1.74
CA GLN A 279 11.98 -22.41 -0.30
C GLN A 279 11.33 -23.69 0.24
N ALA A 280 10.07 -23.94 -0.13
CA ALA A 280 9.34 -25.12 0.34
C ALA A 280 9.92 -26.45 -0.20
N GLY A 281 10.43 -26.44 -1.44
CA GLY A 281 10.96 -27.62 -2.14
C GLY A 281 12.39 -28.00 -1.73
N ALA A 282 13.19 -27.05 -1.25
CA ALA A 282 14.55 -27.30 -0.76
C ALA A 282 14.61 -28.30 0.41
N HIS A 283 13.50 -28.54 1.11
CA HIS A 283 13.41 -29.55 2.19
C HIS A 283 12.79 -30.89 1.78
N CYS A 284 12.30 -31.04 0.54
CA CYS A 284 11.79 -32.33 0.06
C CYS A 284 12.90 -33.28 -0.45
N VAL A 285 14.11 -32.78 -0.68
CA VAL A 285 15.22 -33.56 -1.26
C VAL A 285 16.11 -34.21 -0.20
N ASP A 286 16.01 -33.79 1.06
CA ASP A 286 16.80 -34.34 2.18
C ASP A 286 16.03 -35.38 3.01
N ALA A 287 14.90 -35.88 2.50
CA ALA A 287 14.01 -36.81 3.20
C ALA A 287 13.91 -38.19 2.51
N ASP A 288 15.00 -38.65 1.89
CA ASP A 288 15.19 -40.03 1.42
C ASP A 288 16.31 -40.74 2.20
#